data_AF-A0A7W9UVD1-F1
#
_entry.id   AF-A0A7W9UVD1-F1
#
_cell.length_a   1.000
_cell.length_b   1.000
_cell.length_c   1.000
_cell.angle_alpha   90.00
_cell.angle_beta   90.00
_cell.angle_gamma   90.00
#
_symmetry.space_group_name_H-M   'P 1'
#
loop_
_entity.id
_entity.type
_entity.pdbx_description
1 polymer ?
#
loop_
_entity_poly.entity_id
_entity_poly.type
_entity_poly.pdbx_seq_one_letter_code
_entity_poly.pdbx_strand_id
1 'polypeptide(L)' 'MPDKQKAVEEAARECLAHGGPDCLTNPRIPMEAIKRAFAAGANSDEIAAEMRRQRG' A
#
# COMPACT_ATOMS: atom_id res chain seq x y z
N MET A 1 3.64 16.40 -4.22
CA MET A 1 3.01 16.11 -2.92
C MET A 1 3.85 15.04 -2.22
N PRO A 2 4.81 15.41 -1.36
CA PRO A 2 5.62 14.44 -0.61
C PRO A 2 4.80 13.46 0.23
N ASP A 3 3.55 13.81 0.56
CA ASP A 3 2.63 12.94 1.31
C ASP A 3 2.08 11.76 0.48
N LYS A 4 1.88 11.93 -0.84
CA LYS A 4 1.35 10.86 -1.70
C LYS A 4 2.35 9.72 -1.85
N GLN A 5 3.60 10.04 -2.18
CA GLN A 5 4.64 9.03 -2.40
C GLN A 5 4.92 8.22 -1.12
N LYS A 6 4.99 8.89 0.04
CA LYS A 6 5.14 8.21 1.34
C LYS A 6 3.97 7.29 1.65
N ALA A 7 2.73 7.72 1.37
CA ALA A 7 1.56 6.89 1.60
C ALA A 7 1.52 5.65 0.68
N VAL A 8 2.01 5.79 -0.56
CA VAL A 8 2.16 4.67 -1.51
C VAL A 8 3.22 3.68 -1.02
N GLU A 9 4.37 4.16 -0.56
CA GLU A 9 5.45 3.33 0.00
C GLU A 9 4.99 2.56 1.25
N GLU A 10 4.27 3.22 2.16
CA GLU A 10 3.69 2.61 3.35
C GLU A 10 2.66 1.54 2.97
N ALA A 11 1.72 1.86 2.08
CA ALA A 11 0.72 0.90 1.60
C ALA A 11 1.35 -0.34 0.97
N ALA A 12 2.35 -0.15 0.10
CA ALA A 12 3.06 -1.25 -0.54
C ALA A 12 3.80 -2.12 0.49
N ARG A 13 4.48 -1.50 1.46
CA ARG A 13 5.19 -2.21 2.53
C ARG A 13 4.24 -3.06 3.38
N GLU A 14 3.13 -2.48 3.82
CA GLU A 14 2.13 -3.20 4.63
C GLU A 14 1.48 -4.33 3.83
N CYS A 15 1.21 -4.12 2.54
CA CYS A 15 0.72 -5.18 1.67
C CYS A 15 1.74 -6.32 1.54
N LEU A 16 3.02 -6.02 1.34
CA LEU A 16 4.06 -7.05 1.26
C LEU A 16 4.29 -7.79 2.59
N ALA A 17 4.24 -7.07 3.72
CA ALA A 17 4.46 -7.64 5.04
C ALA A 17 3.31 -8.55 5.50
N HIS A 18 2.07 -8.22 5.12
CA HIS A 18 0.88 -8.92 5.57
C HIS A 18 0.25 -9.83 4.51
N GLY A 19 0.66 -9.77 3.24
CA GLY A 19 0.07 -10.58 2.16
C GLY A 19 -1.06 -9.86 1.42
N GLY A 20 -1.13 -8.54 1.52
CA GLY A 20 -2.04 -7.69 0.76
C GLY A 20 -3.44 -7.59 1.36
N PRO A 21 -4.38 -6.97 0.63
CA PRO A 21 -5.78 -6.89 1.02
C PRO A 21 -6.45 -8.28 1.12
N ASP A 22 -5.87 -9.30 0.48
CA ASP A 22 -6.34 -10.70 0.52
C ASP A 22 -5.79 -11.48 1.74
N CYS A 23 -5.04 -10.82 2.63
CA CYS A 23 -4.55 -11.43 3.87
C CYS A 23 -5.71 -11.87 4.76
N LEU A 24 -5.85 -13.18 4.96
CA LEU A 24 -6.92 -13.76 5.79
C LEU A 24 -6.67 -13.58 7.30
N THR A 25 -5.44 -13.29 7.73
CA THR A 25 -5.05 -13.22 9.14
C THR A 25 -5.13 -11.82 9.72
N ASN A 26 -4.77 -10.78 8.97
CA ASN A 26 -4.91 -9.39 9.42
C ASN A 26 -5.01 -8.39 8.24
N PRO A 27 -6.17 -8.31 7.56
CA PRO A 27 -6.36 -7.40 6.44
C PRO A 27 -6.48 -5.93 6.87
N ARG A 28 -6.68 -5.66 8.17
CA ARG A 28 -6.97 -4.31 8.68
C ARG A 28 -5.80 -3.35 8.43
N ILE A 29 -4.58 -3.81 8.70
CA ILE A 29 -3.35 -3.01 8.57
C ILE A 29 -3.11 -2.59 7.10
N PRO A 30 -3.02 -3.53 6.13
CA PRO A 30 -2.83 -3.15 4.73
C PRO A 30 -4.00 -2.31 4.20
N MET A 31 -5.25 -2.59 4.60
CA MET A 31 -6.40 -1.77 4.18
C MET A 31 -6.35 -0.33 4.72
N GLU A 32 -5.89 -0.10 5.96
CA GLU A 32 -5.73 1.26 6.49
C GLU A 32 -4.64 2.03 5.74
N ALA A 33 -3.52 1.39 5.43
CA ALA A 33 -2.45 2.00 4.65
C ALA A 33 -2.90 2.32 3.20
N ILE A 34 -3.63 1.41 2.54
CA ILE A 34 -4.23 1.64 1.22
C ILE A 34 -5.21 2.82 1.26
N LYS A 35 -6.08 2.89 2.28
CA LYS A 35 -7.03 4.01 2.44
C LYS A 35 -6.32 5.35 2.56
N ARG A 36 -5.20 5.42 3.29
CA ARG A 36 -4.37 6.63 3.39
C ARG A 36 -3.76 7.01 2.04
N ALA A 37 -3.26 6.04 1.29
CA ALA A 37 -2.74 6.27 -0.06
C ALA A 37 -3.83 6.82 -0.99
N PHE A 38 -5.04 6.26 -0.97
CA PHE A 38 -6.18 6.76 -1.76
C PHE A 38 -6.61 8.17 -1.32
N ALA A 39 -6.66 8.45 -0.01
CA ALA A 39 -6.94 9.79 0.49
C ALA A 39 -5.88 10.82 0.05
N ALA A 40 -4.63 10.38 -0.14
CA ALA A 40 -3.55 11.20 -0.70
C ALA A 40 -3.57 11.29 -2.24
N GLY A 41 -4.59 10.73 -2.90
CA GLY A 41 -4.77 10.77 -4.35
C GLY A 41 -3.96 9.72 -5.12
N ALA A 42 -3.52 8.64 -4.45
CA ALA A 42 -2.96 7.48 -5.12
C ALA A 42 -4.06 6.56 -5.67
N ASN A 43 -3.69 5.71 -6.63
CA ASN A 43 -4.52 4.62 -7.11
C ASN A 43 -3.89 3.24 -6.83
N SER A 44 -4.64 2.18 -7.10
CA SER A 44 -4.20 0.80 -6.90
C SER A 44 -2.97 0.44 -7.75
N ASP A 45 -2.85 1.00 -8.95
CA ASP A 45 -1.74 0.71 -9.87
C ASP A 45 -0.42 1.27 -9.35
N GLU A 46 -0.45 2.46 -8.74
CA GLU A 46 0.71 3.09 -8.10
C GLU A 46 1.20 2.26 -6.91
N ILE A 47 0.28 1.78 -6.07
CA ILE A 47 0.61 0.87 -4.96
C ILE A 47 1.17 -0.46 -5.48
N ALA A 48 0.58 -1.02 -6.55
CA ALA A 48 1.05 -2.26 -7.16
C ALA A 48 2.39 -2.12 -7.89
N ALA A 49 2.68 -0.97 -8.48
CA ALA A 49 3.98 -0.65 -9.06
C ALA A 49 5.04 -0.53 -7.96
N GLU A 50 4.71 0.12 -6.86
CA GLU A 50 5.59 0.24 -5.70
C GLU A 50 5.84 -1.11 -5.01
N MET A 51 4.83 -1.95 -4.86
CA MET A 51 5.00 -3.33 -4.37
C MET A 51 5.96 -4.14 -5.24
N ARG A 52 5.89 -3.99 -6.58
CA ARG A 52 6.84 -4.61 -7.51
C ARG A 52 8.25 -4.08 -7.30
N ARG A 53 8.42 -2.75 -7.23
CA ARG A 53 9.70 -2.08 -6.98
C ARG A 53 10.36 -2.52 -5.67
N GLN A 54 9.58 -2.68 -4.59
CA GLN A 54 10.10 -3.11 -3.28
C GLN A 54 10.46 -4.60 -3.25
N ARG A 55 9.80 -5.42 -4.08
CA ARG A 55 10.08 -6.86 -4.19
C ARG A 55 11.27 -7.18 -5.10
N GLY A 56 11.60 -6.30 -6.06
CA GLY A 56 12.71 -6.45 -7.01
C GLY A 56 12.36 -5.92 -8.40
#